data_AF-A0A7V6M2R5-F1
#
_entry.id   AF-A0A7V6M2R5-F1
#
_cell.length_a   1.000
_cell.length_b   1.000
_cell.length_c   1.000
_cell.angle_alpha   90.00
_cell.angle_beta   90.00
_cell.angle_gamma   90.00
#
_symmetry.space_group_name_H-M   'P 1'
#
loop_
_entity.id
_entity.type
_entity.pdbx_description
1 polymer ?
#
loop_
_entity_poly.entity_id
_entity_poly.type
_entity_poly.pdbx_seq_one_letter_code
_entity_poly.pdbx_strand_id
1 'polypeptide(L)'
;MIYSFCKSNTQYYEHCGKDISIKLIEHDLRVAPPEIPMEQKYYIGFFDEGLLVAVIDLIAGYPNNNSVFIGFFMMNKELQGAGIGSKIISEMLNYLKKLGFEKCQLGIDKTNPQSNYFWRKNGFEVIREAMQEEGTILVAEKQF
;
A
#
# COMPACT_ATOMS: atom_id res chain seq x y z
N MET A 1 7.10 13.24 -11.33
CA MET A 1 6.84 13.36 -9.87
C MET A 1 6.84 12.00 -9.17
N ILE A 2 5.88 11.10 -9.45
CA ILE A 2 5.78 9.78 -8.77
C ILE A 2 7.03 8.92 -8.99
N TYR A 3 7.54 8.81 -10.22
CA TYR A 3 8.79 8.07 -10.49
C TYR A 3 9.96 8.54 -9.61
N SER A 4 10.18 9.86 -9.53
CA SER A 4 11.25 10.44 -8.71
C SER A 4 11.06 10.14 -7.23
N PHE A 5 9.81 10.21 -6.74
CA PHE A 5 9.43 9.89 -5.37
C PHE A 5 9.69 8.42 -5.03
N CYS A 6 9.31 7.50 -5.93
CA CYS A 6 9.58 6.09 -5.76
C CYS A 6 11.08 5.78 -5.82
N LYS A 7 11.80 6.38 -6.78
CA LYS A 7 13.24 6.21 -6.94
C LYS A 7 14.05 6.64 -5.71
N SER A 8 13.60 7.65 -4.95
CA SER A 8 14.28 8.06 -3.72
C SER A 8 14.14 7.05 -2.57
N ASN A 9 13.23 6.08 -2.67
CA ASN A 9 12.94 5.07 -1.65
C ASN A 9 13.55 3.70 -2.05
N THR A 10 14.88 3.60 -2.04
CA THR A 10 15.62 2.39 -2.50
C THR A 10 15.27 1.11 -1.73
N GLN A 11 15.09 1.21 -0.41
CA GLN A 11 14.84 0.06 0.46
C GLN A 11 13.57 -0.73 0.07
N TYR A 12 12.52 -0.07 -0.41
CA TYR A 12 11.31 -0.78 -0.86
C TYR A 12 11.63 -1.69 -2.07
N TYR A 13 12.34 -1.14 -3.05
CA TYR A 13 12.67 -1.86 -4.30
C TYR A 13 13.74 -2.94 -4.09
N GLU A 14 14.61 -2.80 -3.10
CA GLU A 14 15.54 -3.86 -2.66
C GLU A 14 14.78 -5.13 -2.20
N HIS A 15 13.60 -4.97 -1.59
CA HIS A 15 12.80 -6.09 -1.09
C HIS A 15 11.77 -6.60 -2.11
N CYS A 16 11.20 -5.72 -2.93
CA CYS A 16 10.20 -6.06 -3.94
C CYS A 16 10.80 -6.86 -5.11
N GLY A 17 12.12 -6.79 -5.34
CA GLY A 17 12.80 -7.52 -6.41
C GLY A 17 12.56 -6.93 -7.81
N LYS A 18 12.01 -5.72 -7.90
CA LYS A 18 11.70 -5.02 -9.16
C LYS A 18 12.57 -3.80 -9.37
N ASP A 19 13.07 -3.64 -10.60
CA ASP A 19 13.80 -2.44 -11.00
C ASP A 19 12.84 -1.27 -11.28
N ILE A 20 13.02 -0.18 -10.54
CA ILE A 20 12.22 1.04 -10.72
C ILE A 20 12.42 1.64 -12.12
N SER A 21 11.34 1.72 -12.89
CA SER A 21 11.29 2.39 -14.19
C SER A 21 9.99 3.17 -14.36
N ILE A 22 9.97 4.14 -15.28
CA ILE A 22 8.73 4.86 -15.61
C ILE A 22 7.66 3.87 -16.10
N LYS A 23 8.05 2.90 -16.94
CA LYS A 23 7.16 1.84 -17.44
C LYS A 23 6.57 0.99 -16.31
N LEU A 24 7.38 0.65 -15.31
CA LEU A 24 6.89 -0.08 -14.14
C LEU A 24 5.83 0.73 -13.38
N ILE A 25 6.08 2.02 -13.14
CA ILE A 25 5.10 2.88 -12.48
C ILE A 25 3.81 3.02 -13.32
N GLU A 26 3.92 3.22 -14.63
CA GLU A 26 2.76 3.29 -15.53
C GLU A 26 1.95 1.99 -15.55
N HIS A 27 2.63 0.85 -15.46
CA HIS A 27 2.02 -0.47 -15.34
C HIS A 27 1.30 -0.61 -13.99
N ASP A 28 1.97 -0.34 -12.87
CA ASP A 28 1.41 -0.51 -11.52
C ASP A 28 0.19 0.41 -11.29
N LEU A 29 0.17 1.59 -11.92
CA LEU A 29 -1.00 2.48 -11.94
C LEU A 29 -2.25 1.83 -12.59
N ARG A 30 -2.08 0.83 -13.44
CA ARG A 30 -3.15 0.24 -14.26
C ARG A 30 -3.44 -1.23 -13.95
N VAL A 31 -2.63 -1.89 -13.12
CA VAL A 31 -2.85 -3.28 -12.77
C VAL A 31 -3.90 -3.40 -11.68
N ALA A 32 -4.97 -4.14 -11.97
CA ALA A 32 -5.93 -4.65 -11.01
C ALA A 32 -6.10 -6.16 -11.24
N PRO A 33 -6.62 -6.92 -10.26
CA PRO A 33 -7.05 -8.29 -10.51
C PRO A 33 -8.04 -8.33 -11.71
N PRO A 34 -8.01 -9.36 -12.57
CA PRO A 34 -8.79 -9.37 -13.83
C PRO A 34 -10.30 -9.15 -13.67
N GLU A 35 -10.85 -9.54 -12.52
CA GLU A 35 -12.26 -9.47 -12.17
C GLU A 35 -12.68 -8.08 -11.62
N ILE A 36 -11.71 -7.18 -11.38
CA ILE A 36 -11.94 -5.92 -10.69
C ILE A 36 -11.99 -4.76 -11.70
N PRO A 37 -13.10 -3.99 -11.75
CA PRO A 37 -13.20 -2.80 -12.57
C PRO A 37 -12.17 -1.73 -12.17
N MET A 38 -11.64 -1.00 -13.15
CA MET A 38 -10.65 0.05 -12.89
C MET A 38 -11.21 1.20 -12.05
N GLU A 39 -12.53 1.41 -12.06
CA GLU A 39 -13.24 2.38 -11.21
C GLU A 39 -13.14 2.04 -9.72
N GLN A 40 -12.78 0.81 -9.38
CA GLN A 40 -12.54 0.37 -8.01
C GLN A 40 -11.07 0.49 -7.59
N LYS A 41 -10.16 0.83 -8.51
CA LYS A 41 -8.75 1.06 -8.24
C LYS A 41 -8.48 2.56 -8.07
N TYR A 42 -7.81 2.90 -6.99
CA TYR A 42 -7.50 4.27 -6.62
C TYR A 42 -6.00 4.41 -6.38
N TYR A 43 -5.38 5.37 -7.07
CA TYR A 43 -4.01 5.77 -6.81
C TYR A 43 -4.00 7.20 -6.29
N ILE A 44 -3.72 7.38 -4.99
CA ILE A 44 -3.93 8.62 -4.26
C ILE A 44 -2.58 9.17 -3.80
N GLY A 45 -2.34 10.46 -4.07
CA GLY A 45 -1.22 11.21 -3.52
C GLY A 45 -1.66 12.09 -2.35
N PHE A 46 -0.89 12.06 -1.26
CA PHE A 46 -1.07 12.94 -0.11
C PHE A 46 -0.08 14.09 -0.20
N PHE A 47 -0.57 15.32 -0.08
CA PHE A 47 0.25 16.52 -0.22
C PHE A 47 0.17 17.40 1.02
N ASP A 48 1.28 18.03 1.35
CA ASP A 48 1.40 19.07 2.37
C ASP A 48 2.17 20.25 1.76
N GLU A 49 1.54 21.43 1.70
CA GLU A 49 2.11 22.64 1.06
C GLU A 49 2.73 22.42 -0.34
N GLY A 50 2.16 21.51 -1.13
CA GLY A 50 2.65 21.15 -2.48
C GLY A 50 3.74 20.07 -2.51
N LEU A 51 4.26 19.65 -1.37
CA LEU A 51 5.16 18.50 -1.24
C LEU A 51 4.34 17.20 -1.26
N LEU A 52 4.75 16.25 -2.09
CA LEU A 52 4.19 14.89 -2.05
C LEU A 52 4.74 14.15 -0.82
N VAL A 53 3.85 13.87 0.14
CA VAL A 53 4.16 13.24 1.43
C VAL A 53 4.03 11.73 1.38
N ALA A 54 3.04 11.21 0.64
CA ALA A 54 2.82 9.78 0.49
C ALA A 54 2.06 9.47 -0.80
N VAL A 55 2.16 8.23 -1.24
CA VAL A 55 1.31 7.65 -2.29
C VAL A 55 0.73 6.34 -1.78
N ILE A 56 -0.52 6.06 -2.15
CA ILE A 56 -1.19 4.80 -1.86
C ILE A 56 -1.92 4.31 -3.11
N ASP A 57 -1.84 3.00 -3.36
CA ASP A 57 -2.68 2.26 -4.30
C ASP A 57 -3.62 1.38 -3.49
N LEU A 58 -4.92 1.52 -3.72
CA LEU A 58 -5.93 0.70 -3.07
C LEU A 58 -7.01 0.26 -4.05
N ILE A 59 -7.58 -0.90 -3.75
CA ILE A 59 -8.66 -1.50 -4.51
C ILE A 59 -9.86 -1.69 -3.57
N ALA A 60 -10.95 -1.00 -3.86
CA ALA A 60 -12.22 -1.16 -3.16
C ALA A 60 -12.94 -2.43 -3.63
N GLY A 61 -13.57 -3.17 -2.72
CA GLY A 61 -14.31 -4.40 -3.08
C GLY A 61 -13.41 -5.60 -3.37
N TYR A 62 -12.15 -5.59 -2.91
CA TYR A 62 -11.22 -6.71 -3.05
C TYR A 62 -10.60 -7.09 -1.69
N PRO A 63 -10.49 -8.40 -1.35
CA PRO A 63 -10.81 -9.59 -2.17
C PRO A 63 -12.32 -9.90 -2.31
N ASN A 64 -13.18 -9.13 -1.65
CA ASN A 64 -14.63 -9.26 -1.76
C ASN A 64 -15.27 -7.88 -1.51
N ASN A 65 -16.58 -7.77 -1.80
CA ASN A 65 -17.28 -6.49 -1.87
C ASN A 65 -17.25 -5.65 -0.58
N ASN A 66 -16.99 -6.25 0.59
CA ASN A 66 -16.91 -5.55 1.88
C ASN A 66 -15.47 -5.26 2.35
N SER A 67 -14.46 -5.55 1.52
CA SER A 67 -13.05 -5.32 1.83
C SER A 67 -12.41 -4.24 0.98
N VAL A 68 -11.35 -3.64 1.50
CA VAL A 68 -10.40 -2.84 0.72
C VAL A 68 -9.03 -3.51 0.76
N PHE A 69 -8.30 -3.45 -0.36
CA PHE A 69 -6.94 -3.97 -0.44
C PHE A 69 -5.95 -2.86 -0.73
N ILE A 70 -4.91 -2.71 0.09
CA ILE A 70 -3.79 -1.80 -0.19
C ILE A 70 -2.73 -2.57 -0.97
N GLY A 71 -2.55 -2.21 -2.24
CA GLY A 71 -1.53 -2.79 -3.11
C GLY A 71 -0.16 -2.13 -2.91
N PHE A 72 -0.14 -0.84 -2.61
CA PHE A 72 1.09 -0.07 -2.47
C PHE A 72 0.89 1.06 -1.47
N PHE A 73 1.87 1.29 -0.61
CA PHE A 73 1.94 2.47 0.24
C PHE A 73 3.40 2.88 0.40
N MET A 74 3.70 4.14 0.12
CA MET A 74 5.05 4.67 0.25
C MET A 74 5.01 6.09 0.79
N MET A 75 5.81 6.33 1.81
CA MET A 75 6.05 7.64 2.41
C MET A 75 7.23 8.33 1.76
N ASN A 76 7.22 9.66 1.76
CA ASN A 76 8.40 10.46 1.51
C ASN A 76 9.48 10.03 2.52
N LYS A 77 10.66 9.66 2.02
CA LYS A 77 11.76 9.13 2.84
C LYS A 77 12.15 10.06 3.98
N GLU A 78 12.16 11.37 3.73
CA GLU A 78 12.55 12.39 4.71
C GLU A 78 11.52 12.57 5.84
N LEU A 79 10.30 12.08 5.63
CA LEU A 79 9.18 12.18 6.57
C LEU A 79 8.90 10.86 7.31
N GLN A 80 9.70 9.83 7.06
CA GLN A 80 9.57 8.55 7.75
C GLN A 80 9.97 8.66 9.22
N GLY A 81 9.43 7.78 10.07
CA GLY A 81 9.72 7.77 11.51
C GLY A 81 9.01 8.85 12.33
N ALA A 82 8.42 9.87 11.71
CA ALA A 82 7.70 10.97 12.39
C ALA A 82 6.23 10.66 12.74
N GLY A 83 5.74 9.44 12.47
CA GLY A 83 4.35 9.04 12.75
C GLY A 83 3.32 9.51 11.71
N ILE A 84 3.73 10.28 10.70
CA ILE A 84 2.85 10.80 9.64
C ILE A 84 2.15 9.67 8.87
N GLY A 85 2.90 8.62 8.50
CA GLY A 85 2.31 7.46 7.80
C GLY A 85 1.22 6.75 8.63
N SER A 86 1.39 6.65 9.95
CA SER A 86 0.36 6.10 10.82
C SER A 86 -0.88 6.97 10.88
N LYS A 87 -0.71 8.30 10.87
CA LYS A 87 -1.84 9.25 10.83
C LYS A 87 -2.62 9.10 9.53
N ILE A 88 -1.92 9.07 8.38
CA ILE A 88 -2.52 8.88 7.05
C ILE A 88 -3.34 7.59 7.00
N ILE A 89 -2.75 6.46 7.42
CA ILE A 89 -3.44 5.17 7.42
C ILE A 89 -4.64 5.19 8.37
N SER A 90 -4.50 5.74 9.58
CA SER A 90 -5.62 5.83 10.54
C SER A 90 -6.81 6.64 9.99
N GLU A 91 -6.55 7.81 9.42
CA GLU A 91 -7.60 8.66 8.83
C GLU A 91 -8.28 7.99 7.64
N MET A 92 -7.49 7.36 6.76
CA MET A 92 -8.00 6.62 5.61
C MET A 92 -8.87 5.42 6.03
N LEU A 93 -8.41 4.61 6.98
CA LEU A 93 -9.19 3.46 7.49
C LEU A 93 -10.50 3.92 8.17
N ASN A 94 -10.46 5.02 8.93
CA ASN A 94 -11.66 5.61 9.52
C ASN A 94 -12.67 6.09 8.45
N TYR A 95 -12.18 6.64 7.34
CA TYR A 95 -13.02 7.02 6.21
C TYR A 95 -13.63 5.80 5.53
N LEU A 96 -12.84 4.77 5.24
CA LEU A 96 -13.33 3.52 4.64
C LEU A 96 -14.38 2.82 5.50
N LYS A 97 -14.18 2.79 6.83
CA LYS A 97 -15.18 2.27 7.77
C LYS A 97 -16.52 2.98 7.64
N LYS A 98 -16.51 4.32 7.51
CA LYS A 98 -17.75 5.13 7.34
C LYS A 98 -18.44 4.87 6.00
N LEU A 99 -17.71 4.41 4.99
CA LEU A 99 -18.28 3.99 3.71
C LEU A 99 -18.89 2.58 3.76
N GLY A 100 -18.79 1.88 4.89
CA GLY A 100 -19.41 0.57 5.10
C GLY A 100 -18.54 -0.63 4.74
N PHE A 101 -17.25 -0.42 4.45
CA PHE A 101 -16.30 -1.53 4.42
C PHE A 101 -16.13 -2.12 5.83
N GLU A 102 -15.79 -3.39 5.91
CA GLU A 102 -15.64 -4.13 7.17
C GLU A 102 -14.17 -4.40 7.53
N LYS A 103 -13.29 -4.43 6.53
CA LYS A 103 -11.87 -4.72 6.73
C LYS A 103 -10.98 -4.17 5.63
N CYS A 104 -9.70 -4.05 5.97
CA CYS A 104 -8.61 -3.73 5.05
C CYS A 104 -7.60 -4.87 5.02
N GLN A 105 -7.20 -5.30 3.83
CA GLN A 105 -6.13 -6.27 3.62
C GLN A 105 -4.96 -5.65 2.85
N LEU A 106 -3.78 -6.27 2.95
CA LEU A 106 -2.60 -5.87 2.20
C LEU A 106 -1.58 -7.01 2.09
N GLY A 107 -0.64 -6.86 1.17
CA GLY A 107 0.54 -7.71 1.05
C GLY A 107 1.79 -7.02 1.63
N ILE A 108 2.61 -7.79 2.34
CA ILE A 108 3.93 -7.36 2.85
C ILE A 108 4.98 -8.33 2.33
N ASP A 109 6.03 -7.84 1.68
CA ASP A 109 7.20 -8.68 1.38
C ASP A 109 7.76 -9.27 2.69
N LYS A 110 7.81 -10.60 2.80
CA LYS A 110 8.24 -11.29 4.03
C LYS A 110 9.66 -10.89 4.44
N THR A 111 10.48 -10.51 3.47
CA THR A 111 11.87 -10.06 3.66
C THR A 111 11.98 -8.59 4.10
N ASN A 112 10.88 -7.84 4.17
CA ASN A 112 10.85 -6.42 4.52
C ASN A 112 10.40 -6.20 6.00
N PRO A 113 11.35 -6.19 6.96
CA PRO A 113 11.03 -6.05 8.38
C PRO A 113 10.45 -4.67 8.73
N GLN A 114 10.82 -3.61 8.01
CA GLN A 114 10.32 -2.26 8.23
C GLN A 114 8.81 -2.18 7.93
N SER A 115 8.39 -2.70 6.77
CA SER A 115 6.97 -2.76 6.39
C SER A 115 6.19 -3.64 7.35
N ASN A 116 6.72 -4.80 7.72
CA ASN A 116 6.08 -5.69 8.71
C ASN A 116 5.85 -4.98 10.04
N TYR A 117 6.89 -4.31 10.58
CA TYR A 117 6.76 -3.53 11.81
C TYR A 117 5.74 -2.39 11.67
N PHE A 118 5.78 -1.65 10.56
CA PHE A 118 4.85 -0.54 10.31
C PHE A 118 3.39 -1.02 10.32
N TRP A 119 3.06 -2.05 9.54
CA TRP A 119 1.68 -2.53 9.44
C TRP A 119 1.18 -3.14 10.75
N ARG A 120 2.02 -3.90 11.44
CA ARG A 120 1.71 -4.42 12.78
C ARG A 120 1.45 -3.31 13.79
N LYS A 121 2.28 -2.26 13.80
CA LYS A 121 2.07 -1.07 14.66
C LYS A 121 0.75 -0.37 14.36
N ASN A 122 0.29 -0.39 13.10
CA ASN A 122 -0.98 0.18 12.69
C ASN A 122 -2.18 -0.79 12.87
N GLY A 123 -1.97 -1.92 13.53
CA GLY A 123 -3.02 -2.87 13.92
C GLY A 123 -3.41 -3.88 12.84
N PHE A 124 -2.56 -4.10 11.84
CA PHE A 124 -2.74 -5.21 10.90
C PHE A 124 -2.11 -6.48 11.46
N GLU A 125 -2.79 -7.60 11.27
CA GLU A 125 -2.36 -8.92 11.70
C GLU A 125 -2.10 -9.81 10.48
N VAL A 126 -1.00 -10.55 10.48
CA VAL A 126 -0.69 -11.51 9.41
C VAL A 126 -1.62 -12.71 9.54
N ILE A 127 -2.40 -12.98 8.49
CA ILE A 127 -3.39 -14.05 8.46
C ILE A 127 -2.95 -15.27 7.66
N ARG A 128 -2.05 -15.09 6.68
CA ARG A 128 -1.49 -16.17 5.86
C ARG A 128 -0.24 -15.72 5.11
N GLU A 129 0.51 -16.68 4.60
CA GLU A 129 1.56 -16.45 3.61
C GLU A 129 1.04 -16.80 2.20
N ALA A 130 1.63 -16.18 1.18
CA ALA A 130 1.38 -16.48 -0.23
C ALA A 130 2.71 -16.47 -0.99
N MET A 131 2.92 -17.46 -1.86
CA MET A 131 4.07 -17.48 -2.77
C MET A 131 3.73 -16.68 -4.04
N GLN A 132 4.67 -15.85 -4.47
CA GLN A 132 4.66 -15.12 -5.74
C GLN A 132 5.98 -15.37 -6.48
N GLU A 133 6.06 -14.93 -7.74
CA GLU A 133 7.27 -15.11 -8.55
C GLU A 133 8.49 -14.45 -7.91
N GLU A 134 8.30 -13.28 -7.29
CA GLU A 134 9.35 -12.47 -6.69
C GLU A 134 9.67 -12.83 -5.22
N GLY A 135 8.88 -13.72 -4.60
CA GLY A 135 9.14 -14.17 -3.22
C GLY A 135 7.89 -14.56 -2.43
N THR A 136 8.00 -14.51 -1.11
CA THR A 136 6.87 -14.78 -0.21
C THR A 136 6.27 -13.48 0.30
N ILE A 137 4.96 -13.32 0.14
CA ILE A 137 4.18 -12.22 0.68
C ILE A 137 3.44 -12.70 1.93
N LEU A 138 3.50 -11.90 3.00
CA LEU A 138 2.62 -12.01 4.15
C LEU A 138 1.34 -11.24 3.84
N VAL A 139 0.20 -11.91 3.86
CA VAL A 139 -1.10 -11.26 3.76
C VAL A 139 -1.54 -10.85 5.14
N ALA A 140 -1.75 -9.56 5.34
CA ALA A 140 -2.16 -8.99 6.60
C ALA A 140 -3.55 -8.33 6.49
N GLU A 141 -4.28 -8.30 7.60
CA GLU A 141 -5.64 -7.81 7.67
C GLU A 141 -5.85 -6.94 8.92
N LYS A 142 -6.70 -5.93 8.79
CA LYS A 142 -7.26 -5.17 9.91
C LYS A 142 -8.77 -5.07 9.75
N GLN A 143 -9.50 -5.52 10.78
CA GLN A 143 -10.94 -5.35 10.91
C GLN A 143 -11.25 -3.92 11.40
N PHE A 144 -12.36 -3.34 10.96
CA PHE A 144 -12.73 -1.96 11.27
C PHE A 144 -13.47 -1.75 12.57
#